data_AF-A0A8D8X409-F1
#
_entry.id   AF-A0A8D8X409-F1
#
_cell.length_a   1.000
_cell.length_b   1.000
_cell.length_c   1.000
_cell.angle_alpha   90.00
_cell.angle_beta   90.00
_cell.angle_gamma   90.00
#
_symmetry.space_group_name_H-M   'P 1'
#
loop_
_entity.id
_entity.type
_entity.pdbx_description
1 polymer ?
#
loop_
_entity_poly.entity_id
_entity_poly.type
_entity_poly.pdbx_seq_one_letter_code
_entity_poly.pdbx_strand_id
1 'polypeptide(L)'
;MSIVGTHETNKYLLIIAGVSCLVYSTYSTSIYPTIACSTTLLMIQRILLGVTVVHVFFWTVPQAYGVQVVVSWLILVVSPLSILLSPSEPKPRLLCIGFALTPPFILLCASYEVFFVLVLLIHLVFWFDLECFQSNTLIHQSFLILVYLFLSFFGLGNIASVNSYDWSVVRFFISVFSPFTMLSFFLLKIFIPFLLVSCTVRAIHVACSGETHSIQAPTETVLLLVLVMCDVMGLVFLFLVRNTGSWKDIGLSISHVVIVNCITLALMCLYSVASYLVPADERRNKGSFAT
;
A
#
# COMPACT_ATOMS: atom_id res chain seq x y z
N MET A 1 11.94 29.35 15.40
CA MET A 1 10.90 28.33 15.13
C MET A 1 11.10 27.87 13.70
N SER A 2 11.69 26.70 13.47
CA SER A 2 11.96 26.20 12.12
C SER A 2 10.64 25.81 11.47
N ILE A 3 10.21 26.58 10.48
CA ILE A 3 9.02 26.27 9.67
C ILE A 3 9.34 25.03 8.85
N VAL A 4 8.54 23.99 9.01
CA VAL A 4 8.67 22.73 8.28
C VAL A 4 8.19 22.97 6.83
N GLY A 5 9.03 22.67 5.83
CA GLY A 5 8.62 22.70 4.41
C GLY A 5 9.27 23.76 3.51
N THR A 6 10.53 24.14 3.73
CA THR A 6 11.25 25.11 2.87
C THR A 6 11.85 24.50 1.59
N HIS A 7 11.82 23.18 1.41
CA HIS A 7 12.23 22.55 0.15
C HIS A 7 11.07 22.57 -0.85
N GLU A 8 11.33 23.05 -2.07
CA GLU A 8 10.33 23.11 -3.14
C GLU A 8 9.87 21.70 -3.55
N THR A 9 8.80 21.22 -2.94
CA THR A 9 8.12 20.01 -3.37
C THR A 9 7.59 20.20 -4.79
N ASN A 10 7.88 19.28 -5.70
CA ASN A 10 7.39 19.34 -7.07
C ASN A 10 5.90 18.97 -7.12
N LYS A 11 5.05 19.94 -6.78
CA LYS A 11 3.58 19.80 -6.79
C LYS A 11 3.03 19.37 -8.15
N TYR A 12 3.69 19.73 -9.26
CA TYR A 12 3.28 19.31 -10.60
C TYR A 12 3.39 17.80 -10.77
N LEU A 13 4.43 17.19 -10.24
CA LEU A 13 4.61 15.74 -10.28
C LEU A 13 3.49 15.00 -9.55
N LEU A 14 3.10 15.50 -8.37
CA LEU A 14 1.96 14.98 -7.59
C LEU A 14 0.64 15.11 -8.35
N ILE A 15 0.41 16.24 -9.02
CA ILE A 15 -0.79 16.48 -9.84
C ILE A 15 -0.83 15.50 -11.02
N ILE A 16 0.27 15.36 -11.76
CA ILE A 16 0.33 14.44 -12.90
C ILE A 16 0.10 13.00 -12.44
N ALA A 17 0.67 12.60 -11.30
CA ALA A 17 0.45 11.28 -10.72
C ALA A 17 -1.00 11.07 -10.24
N GLY A 18 -1.64 12.11 -9.67
CA GLY A 18 -3.06 12.04 -9.31
C GLY A 18 -3.98 11.93 -10.53
N VAL A 19 -3.67 12.66 -11.60
CA VAL A 19 -4.40 12.57 -12.88
C VAL A 19 -4.20 11.19 -13.52
N SER A 20 -2.99 10.62 -13.49
CA SER A 20 -2.77 9.26 -14.00
C SER A 20 -3.53 8.21 -13.20
N CYS A 21 -3.67 8.37 -11.88
CA CYS A 21 -4.52 7.52 -11.06
C CYS A 21 -6.01 7.64 -11.44
N LEU A 22 -6.50 8.85 -11.76
CA LEU A 22 -7.87 9.05 -12.26
C LEU A 22 -8.10 8.35 -13.60
N VAL A 23 -7.16 8.49 -14.54
CA VAL A 23 -7.21 7.81 -15.85
C VAL A 23 -7.18 6.29 -15.68
N TYR A 24 -6.35 5.77 -14.78
CA TYR A 24 -6.33 4.33 -14.51
C TYR A 24 -7.63 3.85 -13.86
N SER A 25 -8.24 4.64 -12.98
CA SER A 25 -9.54 4.33 -12.39
C SER A 25 -10.65 4.24 -13.44
N THR A 26 -10.71 5.14 -14.42
CA THR A 26 -11.69 5.08 -15.51
C THR A 26 -11.42 3.90 -16.45
N TYR A 27 -10.16 3.68 -16.80
CA TYR A 27 -9.73 2.58 -17.65
C TYR A 27 -10.06 1.20 -17.04
N SER A 28 -9.75 0.99 -15.77
CA SER A 28 -10.02 -0.29 -15.08
C SER A 28 -11.51 -0.65 -15.02
N THR A 29 -12.40 0.35 -14.88
CA THR A 29 -13.86 0.09 -14.95
C THR A 29 -14.33 -0.26 -16.36
N SER A 30 -13.66 0.25 -17.40
CA SER A 30 -13.98 -0.08 -18.78
C SER A 30 -13.58 -1.51 -19.15
N ILE A 31 -12.47 -2.02 -18.60
CA ILE A 31 -11.98 -3.36 -18.91
C ILE A 31 -12.76 -4.44 -18.17
N TYR A 32 -13.14 -4.16 -16.92
CA TYR A 32 -13.74 -5.16 -16.04
C TYR A 32 -15.22 -4.80 -15.79
N PRO A 33 -16.17 -5.31 -16.58
CA PRO A 33 -17.58 -4.93 -16.49
C PRO A 33 -18.27 -5.44 -15.21
N THR A 34 -17.73 -6.43 -14.51
CA THR A 34 -18.22 -6.86 -13.18
C THR A 34 -18.10 -5.75 -12.13
N ILE A 35 -17.16 -4.82 -12.34
CA ILE A 35 -16.98 -3.62 -11.52
C ILE A 35 -18.15 -2.63 -11.70
N ALA A 36 -18.95 -2.76 -12.77
CA ALA A 36 -20.06 -1.84 -13.08
C ALA A 36 -21.15 -1.80 -11.99
N CYS A 37 -21.34 -2.90 -11.24
CA CYS A 37 -22.27 -2.96 -10.10
C CYS A 37 -21.84 -2.03 -8.95
N SER A 38 -20.53 -1.73 -8.84
CA SER A 38 -19.94 -0.83 -7.84
C SER A 38 -19.66 0.59 -8.39
N THR A 39 -20.31 0.98 -9.49
CA THR A 39 -20.07 2.28 -10.16
C THR A 39 -20.25 3.47 -9.25
N THR A 40 -21.25 3.45 -8.35
CA THR A 40 -21.53 4.58 -7.46
C THR A 40 -20.38 4.86 -6.50
N LEU A 41 -19.83 3.83 -5.83
CA LEU A 41 -18.70 3.96 -4.92
C LEU A 41 -17.44 4.45 -5.65
N LEU A 42 -17.16 3.89 -6.83
CA LEU A 42 -16.00 4.28 -7.63
C LEU A 42 -16.13 5.73 -8.14
N MET A 43 -17.34 6.19 -8.48
CA MET A 43 -17.56 7.60 -8.79
C MET A 43 -17.27 8.50 -7.58
N ILE A 44 -17.70 8.12 -6.37
CA ILE A 44 -17.38 8.86 -5.14
C ILE A 44 -15.86 8.90 -4.92
N GLN A 45 -15.15 7.79 -5.06
CA GLN A 45 -13.69 7.72 -4.90
C GLN A 45 -12.95 8.55 -5.96
N ARG A 46 -13.42 8.57 -7.20
CA ARG A 46 -12.88 9.45 -8.26
C ARG A 46 -13.09 10.92 -7.95
N ILE A 47 -14.28 11.30 -7.45
CA ILE A 47 -14.55 12.67 -7.04
C ILE A 47 -13.60 13.06 -5.89
N LEU A 48 -13.44 12.20 -4.88
CA LEU A 48 -12.49 12.42 -3.79
C LEU A 48 -11.05 12.59 -4.31
N LEU A 49 -10.61 11.73 -5.22
CA LEU A 49 -9.29 11.83 -5.85
C LEU A 49 -9.15 13.14 -6.66
N GLY A 50 -10.16 13.54 -7.41
CA GLY A 50 -10.18 14.83 -8.11
C GLY A 50 -10.08 16.02 -7.15
N VAL A 51 -10.83 15.98 -6.04
CA VAL A 51 -10.74 16.98 -4.97
C VAL A 51 -9.32 17.04 -4.40
N THR A 52 -8.64 15.90 -4.21
CA THR A 52 -7.25 15.91 -3.72
C THR A 52 -6.27 16.56 -4.69
N VAL A 53 -6.42 16.31 -6.00
CA VAL A 53 -5.55 16.92 -7.02
C VAL A 53 -5.73 18.43 -7.04
N VAL A 54 -6.98 18.89 -7.00
CA VAL A 54 -7.32 20.31 -6.95
C VAL A 54 -6.80 20.94 -5.65
N HIS A 55 -6.94 20.25 -4.51
CA HIS A 55 -6.43 20.68 -3.23
C HIS A 55 -4.90 20.85 -3.23
N VAL A 56 -4.16 19.88 -3.79
CA VAL A 56 -2.70 19.97 -3.96
C VAL A 56 -2.31 21.13 -4.88
N PHE A 57 -3.08 21.39 -5.94
CA PHE A 57 -2.82 22.50 -6.86
C PHE A 57 -2.95 23.87 -6.18
N PHE A 58 -3.99 24.05 -5.37
CA PHE A 58 -4.26 25.31 -4.66
C PHE A 58 -3.46 25.47 -3.36
N TRP A 59 -2.68 24.47 -2.95
CA TRP A 59 -1.85 24.56 -1.76
C TRP A 59 -0.69 25.55 -1.94
N THR A 60 -0.68 26.63 -1.17
CA THR A 60 0.36 27.66 -1.19
C THR A 60 0.97 27.85 0.21
N VAL A 61 2.31 27.80 0.26
CA VAL A 61 3.08 27.62 1.51
C VAL A 61 3.04 28.79 2.52
N PRO A 62 2.71 30.05 2.20
CA PRO A 62 2.60 31.08 3.24
C PRO A 62 1.16 31.37 3.73
N GLN A 63 0.10 30.82 3.12
CA GLN A 63 -1.30 31.13 3.46
C GLN A 63 -2.21 29.88 3.42
N ALA A 64 -1.83 28.82 4.12
CA ALA A 64 -2.75 27.73 4.38
C ALA A 64 -3.88 28.24 5.30
N TYR A 65 -4.99 28.70 4.70
CA TYR A 65 -6.23 28.98 5.43
C TYR A 65 -6.61 27.73 6.23
N GLY A 66 -7.08 27.89 7.48
CA GLY A 66 -7.46 26.75 8.32
C GLY A 66 -8.40 25.74 7.63
N VAL A 67 -9.20 26.21 6.67
CA VAL A 67 -10.06 25.37 5.83
C VAL A 67 -9.28 24.33 5.01
N GLN A 68 -8.13 24.68 4.44
CA GLN A 68 -7.31 23.75 3.64
C GLN A 68 -6.75 22.61 4.51
N VAL A 69 -6.36 22.91 5.75
CA VAL A 69 -5.93 21.90 6.71
C VAL A 69 -7.10 20.97 7.05
N VAL A 70 -8.29 21.52 7.33
CA VAL A 70 -9.51 20.72 7.59
C VAL A 70 -9.84 19.80 6.42
N VAL A 71 -9.75 20.29 5.17
CA VAL A 71 -9.97 19.47 3.97
C VAL A 71 -8.97 18.31 3.91
N SER A 72 -7.69 18.55 4.23
CA SER A 72 -6.67 17.50 4.26
C SER A 72 -6.99 16.40 5.28
N TRP A 73 -7.41 16.79 6.48
CA TRP A 73 -7.84 15.85 7.53
C TRP A 73 -9.10 15.08 7.13
N LEU A 74 -10.07 15.73 6.49
CA LEU A 74 -11.27 15.07 5.98
C LEU A 74 -10.93 14.04 4.91
N ILE A 75 -10.05 14.37 3.95
CA ILE A 75 -9.59 13.44 2.91
C ILE A 75 -8.91 12.22 3.54
N LEU A 76 -8.05 12.44 4.54
CA LEU A 76 -7.32 11.39 5.24
C LEU A 76 -8.24 10.33 5.87
N VAL A 77 -9.41 10.74 6.33
CA VAL A 77 -10.37 9.86 7.03
C VAL A 77 -11.46 9.33 6.10
N VAL A 78 -12.10 10.21 5.32
CA VAL A 78 -13.25 9.85 4.47
C VAL A 78 -12.84 8.90 3.35
N SER A 79 -11.65 9.07 2.78
CA SER A 79 -11.21 8.24 1.65
C SER A 79 -11.01 6.77 2.06
N PRO A 80 -10.24 6.42 3.11
CA PRO A 80 -10.15 5.04 3.59
C PRO A 80 -11.48 4.46 4.10
N LEU A 81 -12.36 5.28 4.71
CA LEU A 81 -13.67 4.80 5.17
C LEU A 81 -14.55 4.30 4.03
N SER A 82 -14.35 4.80 2.80
CA SER A 82 -15.07 4.31 1.62
C SER A 82 -14.82 2.83 1.32
N ILE A 83 -13.74 2.23 1.87
CA ILE A 83 -13.44 0.80 1.73
C ILE A 83 -14.56 -0.08 2.31
N LEU A 84 -15.24 0.38 3.37
CA LEU A 84 -16.30 -0.38 4.03
C LEU A 84 -17.52 -0.64 3.13
N LEU A 85 -17.71 0.20 2.12
CA LEU A 85 -18.80 0.10 1.15
C LEU A 85 -18.41 -0.75 -0.08
N SER A 86 -17.19 -1.30 -0.11
CA SER A 86 -16.66 -2.04 -1.26
C SER A 86 -17.41 -3.34 -1.53
N PRO A 87 -17.49 -3.77 -2.80
CA PRO A 87 -18.16 -5.01 -3.20
C PRO A 87 -17.51 -6.24 -2.59
N SER A 88 -18.24 -7.36 -2.58
CA SER A 88 -17.75 -8.64 -2.04
C SER A 88 -16.75 -9.35 -2.95
N GLU A 89 -16.81 -9.11 -4.25
CA GLU A 89 -15.91 -9.74 -5.22
C GLU A 89 -14.44 -9.31 -4.99
N PRO A 90 -13.48 -10.25 -4.97
CA PRO A 90 -12.12 -10.00 -4.50
C PRO A 90 -11.35 -9.00 -5.39
N LYS A 91 -11.49 -9.11 -6.71
CA LYS A 91 -10.82 -8.25 -7.68
C LYS A 91 -11.30 -6.78 -7.67
N PRO A 92 -12.60 -6.47 -7.83
CA PRO A 92 -13.08 -5.08 -7.72
C PRO A 92 -12.81 -4.50 -6.34
N ARG A 93 -12.90 -5.32 -5.28
CA ARG A 93 -12.60 -4.89 -3.93
C ARG A 93 -11.14 -4.46 -3.76
N LEU A 94 -10.19 -5.21 -4.33
CA LEU A 94 -8.78 -4.81 -4.34
C LEU A 94 -8.56 -3.46 -5.02
N LEU A 95 -9.19 -3.23 -6.18
CA LEU A 95 -9.12 -1.95 -6.88
C LEU A 95 -9.75 -0.81 -6.05
N CYS A 96 -10.90 -1.05 -5.40
CA CYS A 96 -11.53 -0.07 -4.51
C CYS A 96 -10.65 0.27 -3.31
N ILE A 97 -9.93 -0.70 -2.73
CA ILE A 97 -8.95 -0.47 -1.67
C ILE A 97 -7.79 0.40 -2.19
N GLY A 98 -7.25 0.06 -3.37
CA GLY A 98 -6.22 0.85 -4.04
C GLY A 98 -6.62 2.31 -4.24
N PHE A 99 -7.80 2.54 -4.82
CA PHE A 99 -8.31 3.89 -5.08
C PHE A 99 -8.69 4.63 -3.80
N ALA A 100 -9.21 3.96 -2.77
CA ALA A 100 -9.50 4.58 -1.47
C ALA A 100 -8.24 5.06 -0.73
N LEU A 101 -7.12 4.35 -0.89
CA LEU A 101 -5.84 4.69 -0.24
C LEU A 101 -5.00 5.69 -1.05
N THR A 102 -5.33 5.92 -2.32
CA THR A 102 -4.58 6.84 -3.19
C THR A 102 -4.68 8.31 -2.73
N PRO A 103 -5.87 8.88 -2.42
CA PRO A 103 -6.03 10.23 -1.86
C PRO A 103 -5.16 10.54 -0.63
N PRO A 104 -5.19 9.75 0.47
CA PRO A 104 -4.33 10.02 1.61
C PRO A 104 -2.84 9.82 1.27
N PHE A 105 -2.50 8.87 0.40
CA PHE A 105 -1.12 8.67 -0.02
C PHE A 105 -0.54 9.87 -0.77
N ILE A 106 -1.31 10.48 -1.69
CA ILE A 106 -0.91 11.71 -2.41
C ILE A 106 -0.57 12.83 -1.42
N LEU A 107 -1.37 13.01 -0.37
CA LEU A 107 -1.11 14.02 0.66
C LEU A 107 0.18 13.71 1.46
N LEU A 108 0.52 12.45 1.64
CA LEU A 108 1.74 12.03 2.34
C LEU A 108 2.99 12.02 1.44
N CYS A 109 2.84 12.30 0.14
CA CYS A 109 3.95 12.28 -0.80
C CYS A 109 4.49 13.67 -1.10
N ALA A 110 5.78 13.75 -1.38
CA ALA A 110 6.46 14.98 -1.79
C ALA A 110 6.97 14.92 -3.25
N SER A 111 7.03 13.71 -3.83
CA SER A 111 7.69 13.44 -5.11
C SER A 111 7.06 12.24 -5.84
N TYR A 112 7.86 11.46 -6.59
CA TYR A 112 7.46 10.42 -7.56
C TYR A 112 6.82 9.17 -6.94
N GLU A 113 6.81 9.07 -5.62
CA GLU A 113 6.31 7.91 -4.86
C GLU A 113 4.86 7.55 -5.23
N VAL A 114 4.04 8.53 -5.63
CA VAL A 114 2.65 8.30 -6.10
C VAL A 114 2.63 7.43 -7.37
N PHE A 115 3.57 7.66 -8.30
CA PHE A 115 3.69 6.80 -9.48
C PHE A 115 4.09 5.38 -9.11
N PHE A 116 4.96 5.24 -8.10
CA PHE A 116 5.34 3.92 -7.60
C PHE A 116 4.12 3.14 -7.11
N VAL A 117 3.26 3.73 -6.28
CA VAL A 117 2.05 3.06 -5.78
C VAL A 117 1.05 2.75 -6.91
N LEU A 118 0.91 3.63 -7.91
CA LEU A 118 0.08 3.36 -9.08
C LEU A 118 0.59 2.15 -9.87
N VAL A 119 1.89 2.12 -10.18
CA VAL A 119 2.52 1.00 -10.91
C VAL A 119 2.45 -0.29 -10.10
N LEU A 120 2.64 -0.20 -8.78
CA LEU A 120 2.48 -1.31 -7.85
C LEU A 120 1.06 -1.86 -7.92
N LEU A 121 0.03 -1.01 -7.83
CA LEU A 121 -1.37 -1.44 -7.92
C LEU A 121 -1.67 -2.16 -9.25
N ILE A 122 -1.16 -1.65 -10.37
CA ILE A 122 -1.30 -2.28 -11.68
C ILE A 122 -0.67 -3.68 -11.68
N HIS A 123 0.57 -3.81 -11.20
CA HIS A 123 1.27 -5.11 -11.12
C HIS A 123 0.58 -6.09 -10.18
N LEU A 124 0.03 -5.60 -9.08
CA LEU A 124 -0.69 -6.41 -8.10
C LEU A 124 -2.01 -6.97 -8.66
N VAL A 125 -2.75 -6.18 -9.44
CA VAL A 125 -3.96 -6.65 -10.15
C VAL A 125 -3.60 -7.64 -11.25
N PHE A 126 -2.52 -7.38 -11.99
CA PHE A 126 -2.04 -8.32 -13.00
C PHE A 126 -1.59 -9.65 -12.39
N TRP A 127 -0.87 -9.60 -11.27
CA TRP A 127 -0.46 -10.80 -10.53
C TRP A 127 -1.66 -11.61 -10.02
N PHE A 128 -2.69 -10.94 -9.49
CA PHE A 128 -3.95 -11.59 -9.11
C PHE A 128 -4.56 -12.38 -10.29
N ASP A 129 -4.61 -11.77 -11.48
CA ASP A 129 -5.16 -12.43 -12.67
C ASP A 129 -4.32 -13.64 -13.11
N LEU A 130 -3.00 -13.51 -13.07
CA LEU A 130 -2.09 -14.61 -13.41
C LEU A 130 -2.24 -15.80 -12.45
N GLU A 131 -2.35 -15.55 -11.15
CA GLU A 131 -2.41 -16.61 -10.15
C GLU A 131 -3.76 -17.36 -10.17
N CYS A 132 -4.85 -16.66 -10.50
CA CYS A 132 -6.13 -17.32 -10.72
C CYS A 132 -6.20 -18.05 -12.07
N PHE A 133 -5.45 -17.62 -13.08
CA PHE A 133 -5.35 -18.35 -14.35
C PHE A 133 -4.44 -19.59 -14.25
N GLN A 134 -3.33 -19.47 -13.53
CA GLN A 134 -2.33 -20.52 -13.38
C GLN A 134 -1.97 -20.69 -11.90
N SER A 135 -2.29 -21.86 -11.34
CA SER A 135 -1.86 -22.22 -9.99
C SER A 135 -0.35 -22.43 -9.97
N ASN A 136 0.39 -21.49 -9.39
CA ASN A 136 1.83 -21.65 -9.19
C ASN A 136 2.12 -22.45 -7.92
N THR A 137 3.39 -22.86 -7.77
CA THR A 137 3.82 -23.55 -6.54
C THR A 137 3.80 -22.59 -5.34
N LEU A 138 3.55 -23.12 -4.14
CA LEU A 138 3.55 -22.34 -2.89
C LEU A 138 4.88 -21.58 -2.68
N ILE A 139 6.00 -22.19 -3.11
CA ILE A 139 7.34 -21.59 -3.06
C ILE A 139 7.41 -20.37 -3.97
N HIS A 140 6.91 -20.48 -5.20
CA HIS A 140 6.88 -19.35 -6.14
C HIS A 140 6.02 -18.20 -5.61
N GLN A 141 4.83 -18.50 -5.10
CA GLN A 141 3.95 -17.50 -4.50
C GLN A 141 4.61 -16.79 -3.30
N SER A 142 5.22 -17.56 -2.39
CA SER A 142 5.90 -17.02 -1.21
C SER A 142 7.09 -16.13 -1.59
N PHE A 143 7.85 -16.54 -2.60
CA PHE A 143 8.94 -15.73 -3.13
C PHE A 143 8.43 -14.41 -3.75
N LEU A 144 7.36 -14.44 -4.54
CA LEU A 144 6.76 -13.23 -5.10
C LEU A 144 6.24 -12.28 -4.02
N ILE A 145 5.60 -12.80 -2.95
CA ILE A 145 5.19 -11.99 -1.80
C ILE A 145 6.39 -11.27 -1.21
N LEU A 146 7.48 -11.99 -0.94
CA LEU A 146 8.71 -11.43 -0.39
C LEU A 146 9.26 -10.31 -1.30
N VAL A 147 9.32 -10.56 -2.61
CA VAL A 147 9.77 -9.57 -3.61
C VAL A 147 8.89 -8.31 -3.58
N TYR A 148 7.56 -8.46 -3.58
CA TYR A 148 6.66 -7.30 -3.54
C TYR A 148 6.75 -6.52 -2.22
N LEU A 149 7.03 -7.18 -1.10
CA LEU A 149 7.26 -6.51 0.18
C LEU A 149 8.54 -5.67 0.15
N PHE A 150 9.66 -6.22 -0.33
CA PHE A 150 10.89 -5.44 -0.47
C PHE A 150 10.74 -4.31 -1.48
N LEU A 151 10.05 -4.58 -2.60
CA LEU A 151 9.74 -3.55 -3.58
C LEU A 151 8.90 -2.43 -2.95
N SER A 152 7.92 -2.76 -2.11
CA SER A 152 7.08 -1.80 -1.37
C SER A 152 7.89 -0.95 -0.38
N PHE A 153 8.85 -1.56 0.31
CA PHE A 153 9.71 -0.84 1.25
C PHE A 153 10.70 0.11 0.55
N PHE A 154 11.41 -0.39 -0.46
CA PHE A 154 12.45 0.38 -1.14
C PHE A 154 11.88 1.35 -2.20
N GLY A 155 10.73 1.05 -2.78
CA GLY A 155 10.11 1.84 -3.85
C GLY A 155 9.59 3.20 -3.39
N LEU A 156 9.35 3.38 -2.09
CA LEU A 156 9.01 4.68 -1.50
C LEU A 156 10.19 5.67 -1.47
N GLY A 157 11.43 5.23 -1.72
CA GLY A 157 12.61 6.11 -1.75
C GLY A 157 12.97 6.76 -0.41
N ASN A 158 14.22 7.20 -0.24
CA ASN A 158 14.72 7.95 0.92
C ASN A 158 14.56 7.32 2.33
N ILE A 159 13.99 6.12 2.50
CA ILE A 159 13.79 5.47 3.81
C ILE A 159 15.11 4.88 4.36
N ALA A 160 16.03 4.48 3.48
CA ALA A 160 17.29 3.81 3.88
C ALA A 160 18.22 4.70 4.73
N SER A 161 18.01 6.02 4.73
CA SER A 161 18.67 6.95 5.66
C SER A 161 17.64 7.87 6.29
N VAL A 162 17.18 7.51 7.49
CA VAL A 162 16.28 8.33 8.33
C VAL A 162 16.76 9.79 8.43
N ASN A 163 18.08 9.99 8.43
CA ASN A 163 18.70 11.32 8.50
C ASN A 163 18.57 12.18 7.24
N SER A 164 18.25 11.59 6.08
CA SER A 164 18.00 12.32 4.83
C SER A 164 16.52 12.40 4.48
N TYR A 165 15.63 11.90 5.35
CA TYR A 165 14.21 11.93 5.06
C TYR A 165 13.66 13.35 5.21
N ASP A 166 13.02 13.84 4.15
CA ASP A 166 12.37 15.15 4.17
C ASP A 166 11.01 15.04 4.88
N TRP A 167 10.87 15.78 5.99
CA TRP A 167 9.64 15.84 6.78
C TRP A 167 8.53 16.69 6.14
N SER A 168 8.71 17.15 4.90
CA SER A 168 7.67 17.82 4.11
C SER A 168 6.43 16.96 3.81
N VAL A 169 6.44 15.67 4.17
CA VAL A 169 5.30 14.73 4.14
C VAL A 169 4.10 15.23 4.92
N VAL A 170 4.31 15.95 6.02
CA VAL A 170 3.21 16.40 6.90
C VAL A 170 2.66 17.78 6.56
N ARG A 171 3.14 18.41 5.48
CA ARG A 171 2.86 19.81 5.15
C ARG A 171 1.37 20.14 5.04
N PHE A 172 0.54 19.19 4.62
CA PHE A 172 -0.90 19.40 4.48
C PHE A 172 -1.66 19.33 5.82
N PHE A 173 -1.03 18.84 6.89
CA PHE A 173 -1.70 18.53 8.16
C PHE A 173 -1.24 19.43 9.30
N ILE A 174 0.07 19.61 9.45
CA ILE A 174 0.67 20.32 10.58
C ILE A 174 1.77 21.26 10.09
N SER A 175 1.77 22.47 10.65
CA SER A 175 2.80 23.49 10.40
C SER A 175 3.88 23.53 11.48
N VAL A 176 3.56 23.03 12.68
CA VAL A 176 4.46 23.00 13.83
C VAL A 176 5.08 21.62 13.97
N PHE A 177 6.39 21.61 14.23
CA PHE A 177 7.14 20.38 14.48
C PHE A 177 6.55 19.60 15.66
N SER A 178 6.10 18.38 15.41
CA SER A 178 5.62 17.44 16.43
C SER A 178 6.13 16.03 16.10
N PRO A 179 7.14 15.52 16.83
CA PRO A 179 7.89 14.33 16.42
C PRO A 179 7.01 13.07 16.36
N PHE A 180 6.10 12.89 17.32
CA PHE A 180 5.22 11.72 17.36
C PHE A 180 4.19 11.72 16.22
N THR A 181 3.58 12.86 15.94
CA THR A 181 2.61 13.00 14.84
C THR A 181 3.28 12.81 13.49
N MET A 182 4.47 13.40 13.31
CA MET A 182 5.28 13.24 12.09
C MET A 182 5.69 11.79 11.85
N LEU A 183 6.15 11.10 12.91
CA LEU A 183 6.47 9.68 12.84
C LEU A 183 5.24 8.85 12.49
N SER A 184 4.07 9.17 13.05
CA SER A 184 2.81 8.47 12.72
C SER A 184 2.44 8.59 11.24
N PHE A 185 2.57 9.77 10.64
CA PHE A 185 2.30 9.97 9.21
C PHE A 185 3.32 9.26 8.31
N PHE A 186 4.59 9.23 8.73
CA PHE A 186 5.64 8.48 8.04
C PHE A 186 5.36 6.97 8.07
N LEU A 187 4.97 6.42 9.22
CA LEU A 187 4.57 5.02 9.33
C LEU A 187 3.32 4.71 8.50
N LEU A 188 2.31 5.59 8.51
CA LEU A 188 1.11 5.43 7.67
C LEU A 188 1.47 5.36 6.19
N LYS A 189 2.37 6.23 5.72
CA LYS A 189 2.87 6.22 4.34
C LYS A 189 3.55 4.90 3.97
N ILE A 190 4.33 4.34 4.89
CA ILE A 190 4.99 3.04 4.71
C ILE A 190 3.97 1.89 4.69
N PHE A 191 2.95 1.93 5.54
CA PHE A 191 1.97 0.83 5.64
C PHE A 191 1.01 0.73 4.46
N ILE A 192 0.75 1.81 3.71
CA ILE A 192 -0.17 1.79 2.56
C ILE A 192 0.24 0.75 1.49
N PRO A 193 1.44 0.76 0.91
CA PRO A 193 1.83 -0.25 -0.10
C PRO A 193 1.90 -1.67 0.49
N PHE A 194 2.33 -1.83 1.74
CA PHE A 194 2.31 -3.14 2.41
C PHE A 194 0.89 -3.69 2.60
N LEU A 195 -0.08 -2.81 2.91
CA LEU A 195 -1.49 -3.18 3.02
C LEU A 195 -2.04 -3.62 1.66
N LEU A 196 -1.65 -2.97 0.55
CA LEU A 196 -2.04 -3.38 -0.80
C LEU A 196 -1.53 -4.79 -1.15
N VAL A 197 -0.26 -5.08 -0.85
CA VAL A 197 0.32 -6.43 -1.03
C VAL A 197 -0.42 -7.44 -0.14
N SER A 198 -0.73 -7.09 1.10
CA SER A 198 -1.45 -8.00 2.01
C SER A 198 -2.88 -8.27 1.50
N CYS A 199 -3.56 -7.26 0.96
CA CYS A 199 -4.88 -7.39 0.36
C CYS A 199 -4.85 -8.25 -0.91
N THR A 200 -3.81 -8.19 -1.73
CA THR A 200 -3.71 -9.07 -2.92
C THR A 200 -3.52 -10.51 -2.55
N VAL A 201 -2.64 -10.81 -1.59
CA VAL A 201 -2.42 -12.17 -1.11
C VAL A 201 -3.73 -12.76 -0.57
N ARG A 202 -4.47 -11.97 0.21
CA ARG A 202 -5.80 -12.38 0.69
C ARG A 202 -6.80 -12.56 -0.45
N ALA A 203 -6.84 -11.63 -1.40
CA ALA A 203 -7.74 -11.70 -2.55
C ALA A 203 -7.47 -12.94 -3.41
N ILE A 204 -6.20 -13.24 -3.72
CA ILE A 204 -5.77 -14.44 -4.45
C ILE A 204 -6.25 -15.69 -3.72
N HIS A 205 -5.97 -15.78 -2.41
CA HIS A 205 -6.40 -16.93 -1.63
C HIS A 205 -7.92 -17.10 -1.62
N VAL A 206 -8.71 -16.03 -1.46
CA VAL A 206 -10.18 -16.11 -1.46
C VAL A 206 -10.73 -16.44 -2.85
N ALA A 207 -10.17 -15.86 -3.92
CA ALA A 207 -10.66 -16.02 -5.28
C ALA A 207 -10.31 -17.38 -5.88
N CYS A 208 -9.04 -17.75 -5.81
CA CYS A 208 -8.50 -18.91 -6.53
C CYS A 208 -8.66 -20.23 -5.73
N SER A 209 -9.06 -20.20 -4.45
CA SER A 209 -9.38 -21.42 -3.67
C SER A 209 -10.62 -22.19 -4.16
N GLY A 210 -11.47 -21.59 -5.00
CA GLY A 210 -12.75 -22.19 -5.41
C GLY A 210 -12.71 -23.05 -6.67
N GLU A 211 -11.61 -23.07 -7.43
CA GLU A 211 -11.65 -23.53 -8.83
C GLU A 211 -10.81 -24.77 -9.18
N THR A 212 -10.04 -25.42 -8.28
CA THR A 212 -9.33 -26.65 -8.67
C THR A 212 -9.04 -27.63 -7.53
N HIS A 213 -9.24 -28.91 -7.83
CA HIS A 213 -9.21 -30.12 -7.01
C HIS A 213 -7.80 -30.56 -6.53
N SER A 214 -6.92 -29.63 -6.18
CA SER A 214 -5.53 -29.93 -5.79
C SER A 214 -5.12 -29.13 -4.56
N ILE A 215 -5.16 -29.80 -3.40
CA ILE A 215 -4.53 -29.42 -2.13
C ILE A 215 -4.83 -27.97 -1.73
N GLN A 216 -5.91 -27.80 -0.97
CA GLN A 216 -6.26 -26.61 -0.21
C GLN A 216 -5.12 -26.27 0.76
N ALA A 217 -4.10 -25.56 0.27
CA ALA A 217 -3.01 -25.08 1.12
C ALA A 217 -3.59 -23.96 1.99
N PRO A 218 -3.60 -24.10 3.32
CA PRO A 218 -4.10 -23.04 4.19
C PRO A 218 -3.23 -21.81 3.98
N THR A 219 -3.82 -20.61 4.05
CA THR A 219 -3.05 -19.36 3.87
C THR A 219 -1.89 -19.25 4.84
N GLU A 220 -2.03 -19.88 6.00
CA GLU A 220 -1.02 -20.04 7.02
C GLU A 220 0.27 -20.66 6.47
N THR A 221 0.18 -21.64 5.56
CA THR A 221 1.37 -22.28 4.97
C THR A 221 2.17 -21.32 4.09
N VAL A 222 1.50 -20.50 3.29
CA VAL A 222 2.17 -19.49 2.44
C VAL A 222 2.83 -18.43 3.31
N LEU A 223 2.15 -17.95 4.35
CA LEU A 223 2.72 -16.97 5.29
C LEU A 223 3.88 -17.55 6.10
N LEU A 224 3.78 -18.80 6.55
CA LEU A 224 4.87 -19.51 7.23
C LEU A 224 6.07 -19.70 6.30
N LEU A 225 5.85 -20.00 5.03
CA LEU A 225 6.94 -20.15 4.06
C LEU A 225 7.63 -18.81 3.80
N VAL A 226 6.88 -17.70 3.70
CA VAL A 226 7.44 -16.34 3.64
C VAL A 226 8.26 -16.04 4.89
N LEU A 227 7.77 -16.41 6.07
CA LEU A 227 8.50 -16.24 7.34
C LEU A 227 9.82 -17.01 7.33
N VAL A 228 9.81 -18.29 6.94
CA VAL A 228 11.02 -19.13 6.85
C VAL A 228 12.02 -18.54 5.84
N MET A 229 11.56 -18.12 4.66
CA MET A 229 12.42 -17.48 3.67
C MET A 229 13.06 -16.19 4.20
N CYS A 230 12.31 -15.42 4.99
CA CYS A 230 12.80 -14.22 5.62
C CYS A 230 13.81 -14.50 6.74
N ASP A 231 13.55 -15.48 7.60
CA ASP A 231 14.47 -15.89 8.67
C ASP A 231 15.81 -16.35 8.09
N VAL A 232 15.79 -17.13 7.00
CA VAL A 232 17.01 -17.53 6.28
C VAL A 232 17.79 -16.33 5.79
N MET A 233 17.14 -15.39 5.11
CA MET A 233 17.77 -14.15 4.64
C MET A 233 18.25 -13.25 5.80
N GLY A 234 17.47 -13.18 6.89
CA GLY A 234 17.82 -12.44 8.11
C GLY A 234 19.06 -13.01 8.79
N LEU A 235 19.20 -14.34 8.84
CA LEU A 235 20.41 -15.02 9.32
C LEU A 235 21.62 -14.69 8.43
N VAL A 236 21.46 -14.69 7.11
CA VAL A 236 22.53 -14.29 6.18
C VAL A 236 23.00 -12.86 6.47
N PHE A 237 22.07 -11.92 6.65
CA PHE A 237 22.43 -10.55 7.01
C PHE A 237 23.04 -10.43 8.41
N LEU A 238 22.60 -11.26 9.36
CA LEU A 238 23.17 -11.32 10.70
C LEU A 238 24.64 -11.75 10.67
N PHE A 239 24.99 -12.75 9.84
CA PHE A 239 26.39 -13.14 9.63
C PHE A 239 27.21 -12.10 8.85
N LEU A 240 26.55 -11.22 8.09
CA LEU A 240 27.18 -10.11 7.37
C LEU A 240 27.31 -8.82 8.20
N VAL A 241 26.89 -8.82 9.47
CA VAL A 241 27.05 -7.66 10.37
C VAL A 241 28.53 -7.36 10.55
N ARG A 242 28.89 -6.09 10.34
CA ARG A 242 30.27 -5.63 10.44
C ARG A 242 30.52 -4.97 11.78
N ASN A 243 31.59 -5.36 12.46
CA ASN A 243 32.07 -4.73 13.71
C ASN A 243 33.24 -3.75 13.49
N THR A 244 33.66 -3.57 12.24
CA THR A 244 34.81 -2.75 11.85
C THR A 244 34.48 -1.93 10.61
N GLY A 245 35.10 -0.75 10.47
CA GLY A 245 34.87 0.15 9.34
C GLY A 245 34.29 1.48 9.80
N SER A 246 33.66 2.22 8.88
CA SER A 246 33.02 3.48 9.23
C SER A 246 31.77 3.25 10.07
N TRP A 247 31.42 4.19 10.97
CA TRP A 247 30.18 4.16 11.73
C TRP A 247 28.93 4.00 10.85
N LYS A 248 28.97 4.58 9.63
CA LYS A 248 27.91 4.45 8.64
C LYS A 248 27.76 3.01 8.16
N ASP A 249 28.86 2.33 7.85
CA ASP A 249 28.83 0.95 7.34
C ASP A 249 28.37 -0.04 8.41
N ILE A 250 28.79 0.19 9.66
CA ILE A 250 28.32 -0.58 10.82
C ILE A 250 26.81 -0.39 10.96
N GLY A 251 26.34 0.86 10.98
CA GLY A 251 24.92 1.18 11.08
C GLY A 251 24.08 0.61 9.94
N LEU A 252 24.58 0.64 8.70
CA LEU A 252 23.90 0.03 7.54
C LEU A 252 23.80 -1.49 7.67
N SER A 253 24.86 -2.17 8.12
CA SER A 253 24.83 -3.62 8.31
C SER A 253 23.79 -4.05 9.35
N ILE A 254 23.65 -3.28 10.43
CA ILE A 254 22.61 -3.50 11.47
C ILE A 254 21.22 -3.17 10.91
N SER A 255 21.10 -2.08 10.16
CA SER A 255 19.82 -1.66 9.58
C SER A 255 19.25 -2.71 8.63
N HIS A 256 20.08 -3.39 7.82
CA HIS A 256 19.61 -4.47 6.94
C HIS A 256 18.93 -5.60 7.71
N VAL A 257 19.51 -6.05 8.83
CA VAL A 257 18.90 -7.09 9.69
C VAL A 257 17.56 -6.63 10.26
N VAL A 258 17.52 -5.40 10.77
CA VAL A 258 16.29 -4.83 11.37
C VAL A 258 15.20 -4.65 10.31
N ILE A 259 15.53 -4.13 9.12
CA ILE A 259 14.58 -3.91 8.03
C ILE A 259 13.92 -5.23 7.63
N VAL A 260 14.71 -6.30 7.42
CA VAL A 260 14.21 -7.62 7.03
C VAL A 260 13.20 -8.15 8.05
N ASN A 261 13.53 -8.10 9.34
CA ASN A 261 12.64 -8.55 10.41
C ASN A 261 11.40 -7.64 10.58
N CYS A 262 11.54 -6.33 10.42
CA CYS A 262 10.42 -5.40 10.50
C CYS A 262 9.43 -5.58 9.36
N ILE A 263 9.92 -5.82 8.13
CA ILE A 263 9.05 -6.05 6.95
C ILE A 263 8.19 -7.30 7.13
N THR A 264 8.75 -8.40 7.67
CA THR A 264 7.95 -9.61 7.93
C THR A 264 6.94 -9.45 9.05
N LEU A 265 7.33 -8.80 10.14
CA LEU A 265 6.38 -8.50 11.22
C LEU A 265 5.24 -7.60 10.72
N ALA A 266 5.55 -6.62 9.87
CA ALA A 266 4.56 -5.75 9.25
C ALA A 266 3.59 -6.56 8.36
N LEU A 267 4.08 -7.52 7.56
CA LEU A 267 3.22 -8.40 6.76
C LEU A 267 2.23 -9.16 7.66
N MET A 268 2.69 -9.80 8.73
CA MET A 268 1.81 -10.62 9.59
C MET A 268 0.70 -9.78 10.24
N CYS A 269 1.04 -8.57 10.69
CA CYS A 269 0.08 -7.62 11.23
C CYS A 269 -0.92 -7.15 10.16
N LEU A 270 -0.42 -6.72 9.00
CA LEU A 270 -1.25 -6.17 7.93
C LEU A 270 -2.06 -7.25 7.21
N TYR A 271 -1.63 -8.51 7.20
CA TYR A 271 -2.43 -9.62 6.71
C TYR A 271 -3.69 -9.83 7.57
N SER A 272 -3.58 -9.64 8.89
CA SER A 272 -4.75 -9.68 9.79
C SER A 272 -5.74 -8.58 9.41
N VAL A 273 -5.26 -7.34 9.18
CA VAL A 273 -6.08 -6.23 8.68
C VAL A 273 -6.70 -6.55 7.32
N ALA A 274 -5.92 -7.12 6.40
CA ALA A 274 -6.37 -7.53 5.08
C ALA A 274 -7.44 -8.62 5.13
N SER A 275 -7.41 -9.51 6.12
CA SER A 275 -8.42 -10.55 6.29
C SER A 275 -9.80 -9.99 6.67
N TYR A 276 -9.82 -8.90 7.45
CA TYR A 276 -11.04 -8.13 7.72
C TYR A 276 -11.45 -7.29 6.52
N LEU A 277 -10.48 -6.69 5.83
CA LEU A 277 -10.73 -5.88 4.64
C LEU A 277 -11.24 -6.70 3.47
N VAL A 278 -10.83 -7.96 3.30
CA VAL A 278 -11.25 -8.89 2.23
C VAL A 278 -11.77 -10.18 2.88
N PRO A 279 -13.05 -10.20 3.28
CA PRO A 279 -13.65 -11.37 3.92
C PRO A 279 -13.80 -12.52 2.93
N ALA A 280 -13.72 -13.75 3.44
CA ALA A 280 -14.04 -14.93 2.64
C ALA A 280 -15.56 -15.02 2.50
N ASP A 281 -16.07 -15.22 1.28
CA ASP A 281 -17.51 -15.32 1.06
C ASP A 281 -18.02 -16.72 1.47
N GLU A 282 -18.59 -16.83 2.67
CA GLU A 282 -19.15 -18.07 3.22
C GLU A 282 -20.28 -18.66 2.36
N ARG A 283 -20.90 -17.88 1.47
CA ARG A 283 -22.03 -18.35 0.64
C ARG A 283 -21.61 -19.36 -0.42
N ARG A 284 -20.35 -19.32 -0.90
CA ARG A 284 -19.85 -20.26 -1.92
C ARG A 284 -19.71 -21.69 -1.36
N ASN A 285 -19.45 -21.83 -0.04
CA ASN A 285 -19.37 -23.14 0.63
C ASN A 285 -20.74 -23.80 0.85
N LYS A 286 -21.82 -23.03 1.05
CA LYS A 286 -23.16 -23.61 1.26
C LYS A 286 -23.81 -24.14 -0.02
N GLY A 287 -23.43 -23.63 -1.20
CA GLY A 287 -23.92 -24.12 -2.48
C GLY A 287 -23.37 -25.50 -2.89
N SER A 288 -22.20 -25.88 -2.37
CA SER A 288 -21.56 -27.18 -2.68
C SER A 288 -22.10 -28.35 -1.85
N PHE A 289 -22.84 -28.09 -0.77
CA PHE A 289 -23.47 -29.12 0.08
C PHE A 289 -24.96 -29.34 -0.22
N ALA A 290 -25.51 -28.62 -1.21
CA ALA A 290 -26.93 -28.65 -1.56
C ALA A 290 -27.22 -29.40 -2.88
N THR A 291 -26.26 -30.15 -3.43
CA THR A 291 -26.42 -30.99 -4.62
C THR A 291 -25.98 -32.41 -4.36
#